data_AF-A0A945GJ26-F1
#
_entry.id   AF-A0A945GJ26-F1
#
_cell.length_a   1.000
_cell.length_b   1.000
_cell.length_c   1.000
_cell.angle_alpha   90.00
_cell.angle_beta   90.00
_cell.angle_gamma   90.00
#
_symmetry.space_group_name_H-M   'P 1'
#
loop_
_entity.id
_entity.type
_entity.pdbx_description
1 polymer ?
#
loop_
_entity_poly.entity_id
_entity_poly.type
_entity_poly.pdbx_seq_one_letter_code
_entity_poly.pdbx_strand_id
1 'polypeptide(L)'
;MTNSMDRISKKDIVNAIAEINANPELRKGRASSTYDLIYDGIDYPPKLVISIAHRFATGKELKSNDFKGGIGTSAFKLLQKEGFEINVKKQGMNDQNVMEAESNEEFIKLIEAFIEQSKTSDLSWKSYKKSFRNLTVKVSFGKGVPARIPWVGLVKDPNSISKGIYPVFLFYKEFNKLILAYGISETKKSDYNWTNTEAHTSIKDWHLKEFDKTPDRYGSSYIKGVYDLDIGLNKDLIATDLDDIISEYEELDFEKESAANYWVFQGSPEVYNMSEALKSNSIKTWTVSSHRNRIKSGDKFILWLTGKEGGCFA
;
A
#
# COMPACT_ATOMS: atom_id res chain seq x y z
N MET A 1 18.32 -12.95 -8.46
CA MET A 1 19.18 -13.19 -7.28
C MET A 1 18.32 -13.89 -6.25
N THR A 2 18.68 -15.08 -5.79
CA THR A 2 17.93 -15.79 -4.75
C THR A 2 18.01 -14.99 -3.45
N ASN A 3 16.87 -14.64 -2.86
CA ASN A 3 16.82 -13.97 -1.56
C ASN A 3 17.53 -14.88 -0.55
N SER A 4 18.57 -14.39 0.15
CA SER A 4 19.43 -15.27 0.96
C SER A 4 18.67 -15.92 2.13
N MET A 5 17.56 -15.31 2.54
CA MET A 5 16.64 -15.82 3.57
C MET A 5 15.84 -17.06 3.14
N ASP A 6 15.67 -17.32 1.84
CA ASP A 6 14.90 -18.48 1.33
C ASP A 6 15.57 -19.83 1.64
N ARG A 7 16.83 -19.81 2.07
CA ARG A 7 17.61 -21.00 2.44
C ARG A 7 17.41 -21.46 3.88
N ILE A 8 16.76 -20.65 4.71
CA ILE A 8 16.54 -20.95 6.11
C ILE A 8 15.39 -21.97 6.22
N SER A 9 15.65 -23.09 6.91
CA SER A 9 14.65 -24.13 7.19
C SER A 9 14.17 -24.07 8.64
N LYS A 10 13.06 -24.76 8.94
CA LYS A 10 12.59 -25.00 10.32
C LYS A 10 13.71 -25.51 11.24
N LYS A 11 14.57 -26.40 10.73
CA LYS A 11 15.70 -26.94 11.50
C LYS A 11 16.69 -25.84 11.90
N ASP A 12 16.98 -24.90 11.01
CA ASP A 12 17.89 -23.79 11.29
C ASP A 12 17.33 -22.82 12.33
N ILE A 13 16.01 -22.59 12.29
CA ILE A 13 15.29 -21.78 13.28
C ILE A 13 15.33 -22.45 14.66
N VAL A 14 15.07 -23.76 14.75
CA VAL A 14 15.18 -24.52 16.01
C VAL A 14 16.61 -24.49 16.55
N ASN A 15 17.62 -24.64 15.70
CA ASN A 15 19.03 -24.52 16.10
C ASN A 15 19.37 -23.12 16.63
N ALA A 16 18.86 -22.07 15.99
CA ALA A 16 19.02 -20.69 16.46
C ALA A 16 18.39 -20.48 17.84
N ILE A 17 17.19 -21.01 18.07
CA ILE A 17 16.51 -20.95 19.37
C ILE A 17 17.32 -21.69 20.43
N ALA A 18 17.83 -22.88 20.13
CA ALA A 18 18.69 -23.65 21.04
C ALA A 18 19.96 -22.89 21.42
N GLU A 19 20.59 -22.19 20.46
CA GLU A 19 21.77 -21.36 20.74
C GLU A 19 21.43 -20.14 21.62
N ILE A 20 20.31 -19.45 21.35
CA ILE A 20 19.85 -18.33 22.17
C ILE A 20 19.58 -18.78 23.61
N ASN A 21 19.04 -19.99 23.79
CA ASN A 21 18.82 -20.59 25.11
C ASN A 21 20.14 -20.90 25.83
N ALA A 22 21.13 -21.44 25.11
CA ALA A 22 22.46 -21.73 25.67
C ALA A 22 23.24 -20.44 26.00
N ASN A 23 23.00 -19.36 25.26
CA ASN A 23 23.76 -18.11 25.34
C ASN A 23 22.82 -16.88 25.51
N PRO A 24 22.25 -16.66 26.71
CA PRO A 24 21.29 -15.56 26.95
C PRO A 24 21.81 -14.16 26.59
N GLU A 25 23.13 -13.93 26.65
CA GLU A 25 23.78 -12.66 26.28
C GLU A 25 23.51 -12.24 24.81
N LEU A 26 23.19 -13.20 23.92
CA LEU A 26 22.82 -12.89 22.52
C LEU A 26 21.56 -12.03 22.38
N ARG A 27 20.74 -11.95 23.44
CA ARG A 27 19.53 -11.11 23.51
C ARG A 27 19.87 -9.63 23.79
N LYS A 28 21.04 -9.32 24.35
CA LYS A 28 21.40 -7.95 24.78
C LYS A 28 21.43 -7.00 23.58
N GLY A 29 20.63 -5.94 23.63
CA GLY A 29 20.50 -4.96 22.55
C GLY A 29 19.78 -5.48 21.28
N ARG A 30 19.22 -6.70 21.33
CA ARG A 30 18.50 -7.34 20.22
C ARG A 30 17.10 -7.81 20.60
N ALA A 31 16.53 -7.19 21.64
CA ALA A 31 15.17 -7.43 22.07
C ALA A 31 14.15 -7.00 21.01
N SER A 32 13.01 -7.69 20.96
CA SER A 32 11.85 -7.34 20.16
C SER A 32 11.15 -6.10 20.73
N SER A 33 10.76 -5.17 19.86
CA SER A 33 9.93 -4.02 20.24
C SER A 33 8.43 -4.30 20.11
N THR A 34 8.03 -5.01 19.06
CA THR A 34 6.62 -5.09 18.62
C THR A 34 6.06 -6.51 18.60
N TYR A 35 6.90 -7.50 18.30
CA TYR A 35 6.46 -8.89 18.10
C TYR A 35 7.45 -9.88 18.70
N ASP A 36 6.91 -10.99 19.19
CA ASP A 36 7.64 -12.12 19.73
C ASP A 36 7.33 -13.38 18.94
N LEU A 37 8.37 -14.12 18.57
CA LEU A 37 8.26 -15.49 18.11
C LEU A 37 7.99 -16.37 19.33
N ILE A 38 6.94 -17.19 19.30
CA ILE A 38 6.64 -18.12 20.39
C ILE A 38 7.11 -19.52 20.01
N TYR A 39 7.91 -20.13 20.89
CA TYR A 39 8.36 -21.51 20.74
C TYR A 39 8.40 -22.18 22.12
N ASP A 40 7.72 -23.32 22.27
CA ASP A 40 7.54 -24.03 23.54
C ASP A 40 7.05 -23.13 24.70
N GLY A 41 6.18 -22.16 24.38
CA GLY A 41 5.61 -21.20 25.34
C GLY A 41 6.57 -20.08 25.77
N ILE A 42 7.75 -19.98 25.18
CA ILE A 42 8.75 -18.94 25.45
C ILE A 42 8.81 -17.94 24.30
N ASP A 43 8.94 -16.65 24.62
CA ASP A 43 9.13 -15.58 23.64
C ASP A 43 10.59 -15.41 23.20
N TYR A 44 10.74 -15.14 21.90
CA TYR A 44 12.03 -14.89 21.26
C TYR A 44 11.92 -13.68 20.32
N PRO A 45 12.93 -12.79 20.26
CA PRO A 45 12.94 -11.71 19.29
C PRO A 45 13.03 -12.26 17.85
N PRO A 46 12.04 -12.02 16.95
CA PRO A 46 12.01 -12.64 15.62
C PRO A 46 13.25 -12.33 14.77
N LYS A 47 13.73 -11.08 14.79
CA LYS A 47 14.92 -10.67 14.05
C LYS A 47 16.19 -11.38 14.57
N LEU A 48 16.31 -11.56 15.88
CA LEU A 48 17.43 -12.26 16.47
C LEU A 48 17.48 -13.71 15.99
N VAL A 49 16.33 -14.39 16.02
CA VAL A 49 16.20 -15.78 15.61
C VAL A 49 16.57 -15.94 14.14
N ILE A 50 16.06 -15.09 13.26
CA ILE A 50 16.35 -15.16 11.82
C ILE A 50 17.81 -14.84 11.51
N SER A 51 18.39 -13.86 12.19
CA SER A 51 19.79 -13.48 12.05
C SER A 51 20.70 -14.68 12.29
N ILE A 52 20.47 -15.42 13.39
CA ILE A 52 21.22 -16.62 13.76
C ILE A 52 20.86 -17.81 12.86
N ALA A 53 19.59 -18.02 12.52
CA ALA A 53 19.15 -19.10 11.64
C ALA A 53 19.78 -18.99 10.25
N HIS A 54 19.94 -17.77 9.73
CA HIS A 54 20.68 -17.54 8.50
C HIS A 54 22.14 -17.99 8.59
N ARG A 55 22.80 -17.80 9.75
CA ARG A 55 24.16 -18.30 9.97
C ARG A 55 24.22 -19.82 9.91
N PHE A 56 23.23 -20.53 10.47
CA PHE A 56 23.13 -21.98 10.32
C PHE A 56 22.93 -22.42 8.87
N ALA A 57 22.10 -21.69 8.11
CA ALA A 57 21.80 -22.01 6.72
C ALA A 57 22.93 -21.68 5.73
N THR A 58 23.71 -20.62 5.96
CA THR A 58 24.66 -20.08 4.97
C THR A 58 26.08 -19.85 5.48
N GLY A 59 26.35 -20.09 6.77
CA GLY A 59 27.63 -19.80 7.42
C GLY A 59 27.88 -18.33 7.75
N LYS A 60 26.93 -17.42 7.47
CA LYS A 60 27.07 -15.98 7.73
C LYS A 60 25.84 -15.44 8.45
N GLU A 61 26.02 -14.68 9.53
CA GLU A 61 24.91 -14.02 10.23
C GLU A 61 24.40 -12.82 9.43
N LEU A 62 23.07 -12.70 9.32
CA LEU A 62 22.40 -11.53 8.74
C LEU A 62 22.37 -10.40 9.78
N LYS A 63 22.76 -9.16 9.44
CA LYS A 63 22.62 -8.06 10.40
C LYS A 63 21.15 -7.66 10.48
N SER A 64 20.68 -7.29 11.68
CA SER A 64 19.28 -6.90 11.93
C SER A 64 18.79 -5.70 11.09
N ASN A 65 19.72 -4.91 10.54
CA ASN A 65 19.44 -3.78 9.64
C ASN A 65 19.39 -4.20 8.16
N ASP A 66 19.92 -5.38 7.81
CA ASP A 66 19.94 -5.89 6.44
C ASP A 66 18.58 -6.46 6.02
N PHE A 67 17.65 -6.59 6.96
CA PHE A 67 16.29 -7.05 6.69
C PHE A 67 15.26 -6.37 7.59
N LYS A 68 14.08 -6.14 7.01
CA LYS A 68 12.92 -5.62 7.74
C LYS A 68 12.34 -6.72 8.62
N GLY A 69 11.84 -6.32 9.78
CA GLY A 69 11.08 -7.19 10.69
C GLY A 69 9.78 -6.47 11.04
N GLY A 70 8.79 -7.22 11.48
CA GLY A 70 7.39 -6.80 11.51
C GLY A 70 6.56 -7.76 10.68
N ILE A 71 5.25 -7.81 10.92
CA ILE A 71 4.40 -8.73 10.17
C ILE A 71 4.43 -8.35 8.68
N GLY A 72 4.32 -9.34 7.79
CA GLY A 72 4.36 -9.14 6.33
C GLY A 72 5.77 -8.98 5.72
N THR A 73 6.81 -8.76 6.52
CA THR A 73 8.21 -8.77 6.07
C THR A 73 8.69 -10.17 5.68
N SER A 74 9.73 -10.27 4.84
CA SER A 74 10.33 -11.55 4.43
C SER A 74 10.73 -12.43 5.62
N ALA A 75 11.14 -11.79 6.71
CA ALA A 75 11.46 -12.43 7.97
C ALA A 75 10.25 -13.15 8.60
N PHE A 76 9.10 -12.49 8.67
CA PHE A 76 7.90 -13.06 9.29
C PHE A 76 7.25 -14.09 8.38
N LYS A 77 7.23 -13.83 7.07
CA LYS A 77 6.75 -14.79 6.07
C LYS A 77 7.53 -16.11 6.15
N LEU A 78 8.84 -16.04 6.34
CA LEU A 78 9.69 -17.22 6.56
C LEU A 78 9.28 -17.98 7.83
N LEU A 79 9.18 -17.29 8.98
CA LEU A 79 8.82 -17.93 10.26
C LEU A 79 7.43 -18.59 10.18
N GLN A 80 6.45 -17.91 9.60
CA GLN A 80 5.09 -18.45 9.39
C GLN A 80 5.09 -19.64 8.43
N LYS A 81 5.82 -19.55 7.31
CA LYS A 81 5.99 -20.66 6.35
C LYS A 81 6.57 -21.91 7.01
N GLU A 82 7.54 -21.74 7.90
CA GLU A 82 8.17 -22.85 8.64
C GLU A 82 7.34 -23.30 9.86
N GLY A 83 6.15 -22.74 10.05
CA GLY A 83 5.15 -23.16 11.03
C GLY A 83 5.36 -22.62 12.44
N PHE A 84 5.99 -21.45 12.58
CA PHE A 84 6.14 -20.78 13.87
C PHE A 84 5.09 -19.68 14.06
N GLU A 85 4.63 -19.54 15.30
CA GLU A 85 3.67 -18.53 15.71
C GLU A 85 4.39 -17.25 16.13
N ILE A 86 3.85 -16.11 15.72
CA ILE A 86 4.35 -14.79 16.11
C ILE A 86 3.22 -14.01 16.76
N ASN A 87 3.46 -13.50 17.96
CA ASN A 87 2.50 -12.73 18.73
C ASN A 87 2.94 -11.27 18.88
N VAL A 88 1.97 -10.36 18.89
CA VAL A 88 2.20 -8.94 19.19
C VAL A 88 2.48 -8.81 20.69
N LYS A 89 3.49 -8.02 21.06
CA LYS A 89 3.73 -7.68 22.47
C LYS A 89 2.52 -6.95 23.03
N LYS A 90 1.81 -7.58 23.96
CA LYS A 90 0.65 -6.99 24.64
C LYS A 90 1.00 -5.89 25.65
N GLN A 91 2.28 -5.68 25.97
CA GLN A 91 2.71 -4.59 26.85
C GLN A 91 3.28 -3.43 26.04
N GLY A 92 2.53 -2.31 26.01
CA GLY A 92 2.93 -1.05 25.37
C GLY A 92 2.11 -0.63 24.15
N MET A 93 0.88 -1.15 23.96
CA MET A 93 -0.03 -0.63 22.92
C MET A 93 -0.54 0.76 23.35
N ASN A 94 -0.29 1.78 22.53
CA ASN A 94 -0.94 3.08 22.67
C ASN A 94 -2.38 3.01 22.13
N ASP A 95 -3.23 3.98 22.46
CA ASP A 95 -4.65 3.99 22.06
C ASP A 95 -4.85 3.87 20.54
N GLN A 96 -3.92 4.38 19.73
CA GLN A 96 -3.95 4.26 18.27
C GLN A 96 -3.85 2.80 17.79
N ASN A 97 -2.91 2.01 18.35
CA ASN A 97 -2.74 0.61 17.96
C ASN A 97 -3.95 -0.26 18.34
N VAL A 98 -4.66 0.10 19.41
CA VAL A 98 -5.90 -0.59 19.81
C VAL A 98 -7.02 -0.27 18.81
N MET A 99 -7.21 1.00 18.46
CA MET A 99 -8.22 1.41 17.48
C MET A 99 -7.97 0.82 16.08
N GLU A 100 -6.70 0.69 15.67
CA GLU A 100 -6.33 0.06 14.40
C GLU A 100 -6.63 -1.44 14.39
N ALA A 101 -6.32 -2.14 15.49
CA ALA A 101 -6.63 -3.56 15.63
C ALA A 101 -8.15 -3.82 15.62
N GLU A 102 -8.94 -3.02 16.34
CA GLU A 102 -10.41 -3.10 16.33
C GLU A 102 -10.99 -2.81 14.93
N SER A 103 -10.46 -1.78 14.26
CA SER A 103 -10.84 -1.45 12.89
C SER A 103 -10.54 -2.61 11.92
N ASN A 104 -9.37 -3.26 12.05
CA ASN A 104 -9.02 -4.43 11.24
C ASN A 104 -9.95 -5.60 11.50
N GLU A 105 -10.29 -5.88 12.76
CA GLU A 105 -11.24 -6.94 13.11
C GLU A 105 -12.62 -6.70 12.46
N GLU A 106 -13.12 -5.47 12.49
CA GLU A 106 -14.35 -5.09 11.79
C GLU A 106 -14.25 -5.28 10.27
N PHE A 107 -13.12 -4.90 9.68
CA PHE A 107 -12.93 -5.04 8.24
C PHE A 107 -12.79 -6.50 7.81
N ILE A 108 -12.17 -7.36 8.63
CA ILE A 108 -12.12 -8.80 8.39
C ILE A 108 -13.52 -9.40 8.41
N LYS A 109 -14.40 -8.99 9.34
CA LYS A 109 -15.81 -9.40 9.34
C LYS A 109 -16.53 -8.99 8.05
N LEU A 110 -16.19 -7.81 7.51
CA LEU A 110 -16.67 -7.37 6.19
C LEU A 110 -16.18 -8.29 5.07
N ILE A 111 -14.91 -8.69 5.08
CA ILE A 111 -14.34 -9.62 4.10
C ILE A 111 -14.99 -11.01 4.21
N GLU A 112 -15.25 -11.51 5.41
CA GLU A 112 -15.98 -12.77 5.63
C GLU A 112 -17.39 -12.71 5.04
N ALA A 113 -18.14 -11.64 5.34
CA ALA A 113 -19.48 -11.42 4.78
C ALA A 113 -19.44 -11.32 3.24
N PHE A 114 -18.43 -10.63 2.70
CA PHE A 114 -18.20 -10.49 1.27
C PHE A 114 -17.92 -11.84 0.60
N ILE A 115 -17.09 -12.71 1.19
CA ILE A 115 -16.81 -14.06 0.66
C ILE A 115 -18.10 -14.88 0.60
N GLU A 116 -18.85 -14.93 1.69
CA GLU A 116 -20.08 -15.73 1.75
C GLU A 116 -21.13 -15.20 0.78
N GLN A 117 -21.33 -13.88 0.70
CA GLN A 117 -22.27 -13.31 -0.26
C GLN A 117 -21.85 -13.55 -1.71
N SER A 118 -20.55 -13.52 -2.01
CA SER A 118 -20.00 -13.80 -3.36
C SER A 118 -20.32 -15.20 -3.88
N LYS A 119 -20.61 -16.16 -2.98
CA LYS A 119 -21.03 -17.52 -3.33
C LYS A 119 -22.52 -17.59 -3.71
N THR A 120 -23.29 -16.54 -3.44
CA THR A 120 -24.72 -16.44 -3.75
C THR A 120 -24.98 -15.68 -5.06
N SER A 121 -26.26 -15.50 -5.40
CA SER A 121 -26.70 -14.62 -6.48
C SER A 121 -26.99 -13.18 -6.04
N ASP A 122 -26.80 -12.83 -4.76
CA ASP A 122 -27.08 -11.49 -4.25
C ASP A 122 -26.01 -10.48 -4.68
N LEU A 123 -26.42 -9.49 -5.47
CA LEU A 123 -25.56 -8.42 -5.98
C LEU A 123 -25.60 -7.15 -5.12
N SER A 124 -26.30 -7.17 -3.99
CA SER A 124 -26.47 -6.01 -3.12
C SER A 124 -25.16 -5.62 -2.43
N TRP A 125 -24.81 -4.33 -2.45
CA TRP A 125 -23.57 -3.85 -1.83
C TRP A 125 -23.79 -2.63 -0.93
N LYS A 126 -25.00 -2.06 -0.91
CA LYS A 126 -25.30 -0.80 -0.22
C LYS A 126 -25.19 -0.91 1.31
N SER A 127 -25.36 -2.11 1.85
CA SER A 127 -25.25 -2.44 3.29
C SER A 127 -23.81 -2.45 3.79
N TYR A 128 -22.82 -2.58 2.90
CA TYR A 128 -21.41 -2.62 3.29
C TYR A 128 -20.95 -1.25 3.80
N LYS A 129 -20.09 -1.27 4.82
CA LYS A 129 -19.42 -0.09 5.36
C LYS A 129 -18.68 0.61 4.21
N LYS A 130 -18.86 1.92 4.09
CA LYS A 130 -18.36 2.72 2.96
C LYS A 130 -16.98 3.32 3.19
N SER A 131 -16.47 3.20 4.41
CA SER A 131 -15.17 3.72 4.81
C SER A 131 -14.45 2.73 5.70
N PHE A 132 -13.14 2.72 5.56
CA PHE A 132 -12.22 1.98 6.38
C PHE A 132 -10.98 2.86 6.55
N ARG A 133 -10.69 3.30 7.78
CA ARG A 133 -9.72 4.37 8.06
C ARG A 133 -10.07 5.62 7.24
N ASN A 134 -9.09 6.21 6.56
CA ASN A 134 -9.25 7.33 5.62
C ASN A 134 -9.63 6.90 4.20
N LEU A 135 -9.82 5.61 3.94
CA LEU A 135 -10.11 5.06 2.61
C LEU A 135 -11.60 4.85 2.40
N THR A 136 -12.05 5.11 1.17
CA THR A 136 -13.40 4.74 0.73
C THR A 136 -13.44 3.28 0.33
N VAL A 137 -14.36 2.52 0.91
CA VAL A 137 -14.61 1.12 0.57
C VAL A 137 -15.61 1.05 -0.59
N LYS A 138 -15.28 0.27 -1.61
CA LYS A 138 -16.15 -0.04 -2.74
C LYS A 138 -16.26 -1.55 -2.88
N VAL A 139 -17.49 -2.06 -3.03
CA VAL A 139 -17.75 -3.50 -3.16
C VAL A 139 -18.54 -3.74 -4.45
N SER A 140 -18.23 -4.83 -5.15
CA SER A 140 -19.01 -5.26 -6.31
C SER A 140 -19.07 -6.77 -6.41
N PHE A 141 -20.28 -7.26 -6.62
CA PHE A 141 -20.59 -8.66 -6.92
C PHE A 141 -20.90 -8.88 -8.41
N GLY A 142 -20.76 -7.86 -9.24
CA GLY A 142 -21.19 -7.85 -10.64
C GLY A 142 -22.37 -6.91 -10.91
N LYS A 143 -22.71 -6.73 -12.19
CA LYS A 143 -23.84 -5.89 -12.63
C LYS A 143 -24.73 -6.72 -13.54
N GLY A 144 -25.97 -6.96 -13.12
CA GLY A 144 -26.95 -7.79 -13.83
C GLY A 144 -26.74 -9.30 -13.63
N VAL A 145 -25.48 -9.76 -13.62
CA VAL A 145 -25.10 -11.15 -13.33
C VAL A 145 -23.99 -11.22 -12.28
N PRO A 146 -23.92 -12.31 -11.48
CA PRO A 146 -22.80 -12.53 -10.57
C PRO A 146 -21.46 -12.54 -11.30
N ALA A 147 -20.51 -11.77 -10.78
CA ALA A 147 -19.14 -11.73 -11.29
C ALA A 147 -18.42 -13.05 -10.99
N ARG A 148 -17.54 -13.46 -11.90
CA ARG A 148 -16.58 -14.56 -11.66
C ARG A 148 -15.51 -14.17 -10.64
N ILE A 149 -15.16 -12.89 -10.62
CA ILE A 149 -14.18 -12.30 -9.70
C ILE A 149 -14.81 -11.05 -9.05
N PRO A 150 -15.69 -11.23 -8.04
CA PRO A 150 -16.17 -10.11 -7.22
C PRO A 150 -15.00 -9.51 -6.42
N TRP A 151 -15.17 -8.26 -5.96
CA TRP A 151 -14.08 -7.51 -5.35
C TRP A 151 -14.51 -6.51 -4.28
N VAL A 152 -13.56 -6.20 -3.39
CA VAL A 152 -13.61 -5.11 -2.40
C VAL A 152 -12.39 -4.21 -2.61
N GLY A 153 -12.58 -2.97 -3.06
CA GLY A 153 -11.53 -2.00 -3.31
C GLY A 153 -11.50 -0.91 -2.24
N LEU A 154 -10.28 -0.45 -1.90
CA LEU A 154 -10.02 0.62 -0.95
C LEU A 154 -9.39 1.80 -1.68
N VAL A 155 -10.11 2.91 -1.82
CA VAL A 155 -9.69 4.03 -2.68
C VAL A 155 -9.56 5.33 -1.89
N LYS A 156 -8.51 6.11 -2.18
CA LYS A 156 -8.39 7.52 -1.79
C LYS A 156 -8.25 8.39 -3.03
N ASP A 157 -8.69 9.65 -2.94
CA ASP A 157 -8.55 10.61 -4.03
C ASP A 157 -7.09 10.73 -4.49
N PRO A 158 -6.84 10.91 -5.80
CA PRO A 158 -7.79 11.06 -6.90
C PRO A 158 -8.16 9.73 -7.59
N ASN A 159 -7.84 8.59 -6.97
CA ASN A 159 -8.05 7.27 -7.58
C ASN A 159 -9.52 6.84 -7.49
N SER A 160 -9.95 6.08 -8.49
CA SER A 160 -11.26 5.43 -8.52
C SER A 160 -11.11 4.00 -9.07
N ILE A 161 -12.10 3.14 -8.83
CA ILE A 161 -12.14 1.78 -9.38
C ILE A 161 -11.95 1.76 -10.91
N SER A 162 -12.48 2.78 -11.60
CA SER A 162 -12.39 2.86 -13.06
C SER A 162 -11.09 3.50 -13.58
N LYS A 163 -10.36 4.22 -12.73
CA LYS A 163 -9.14 4.96 -13.10
C LYS A 163 -8.29 5.17 -11.85
N GLY A 164 -7.20 4.43 -11.74
CA GLY A 164 -6.24 4.59 -10.67
C GLY A 164 -5.61 3.30 -10.19
N ILE A 165 -4.88 3.43 -9.10
CA ILE A 165 -4.34 2.34 -8.29
C ILE A 165 -4.96 2.37 -6.90
N TYR A 166 -5.13 1.19 -6.32
CA TYR A 166 -5.79 1.01 -5.02
C TYR A 166 -5.60 -0.40 -4.47
N PRO A 167 -5.47 -0.60 -3.15
CA PRO A 167 -5.57 -1.92 -2.55
C PRO A 167 -6.92 -2.56 -2.90
N VAL A 168 -6.91 -3.85 -3.25
CA VAL A 168 -8.12 -4.57 -3.63
C VAL A 168 -8.07 -6.02 -3.22
N PHE A 169 -9.16 -6.51 -2.63
CA PHE A 169 -9.45 -7.93 -2.50
C PHE A 169 -10.18 -8.41 -3.76
N LEU A 170 -9.66 -9.47 -4.38
CA LEU A 170 -10.22 -10.14 -5.54
C LEU A 170 -10.53 -11.59 -5.17
N PHE A 171 -11.79 -12.00 -5.28
CA PHE A 171 -12.16 -13.38 -4.98
C PHE A 171 -12.27 -14.21 -6.27
N TYR A 172 -11.28 -15.04 -6.54
CA TYR A 172 -11.28 -15.96 -7.68
C TYR A 172 -12.15 -17.18 -7.37
N LYS A 173 -13.45 -17.05 -7.61
CA LYS A 173 -14.46 -18.07 -7.26
C LYS A 173 -14.17 -19.45 -7.85
N GLU A 174 -13.67 -19.50 -9.09
CA GLU A 174 -13.34 -20.76 -9.78
C GLU A 174 -12.31 -21.60 -8.99
N PHE A 175 -11.41 -20.95 -8.27
CA PHE A 175 -10.29 -21.58 -7.57
C PHE A 175 -10.37 -21.48 -6.05
N ASN A 176 -11.47 -20.93 -5.54
CA ASN A 176 -11.68 -20.65 -4.12
C ASN A 176 -10.50 -19.89 -3.45
N LYS A 177 -9.87 -18.95 -4.18
CA LYS A 177 -8.76 -18.12 -3.67
C LYS A 177 -9.19 -16.68 -3.47
N LEU A 178 -8.92 -16.12 -2.29
CA LEU A 178 -8.98 -14.68 -2.06
C LEU A 178 -7.58 -14.09 -2.27
N ILE A 179 -7.47 -13.02 -3.04
CA ILE A 179 -6.20 -12.34 -3.29
C ILE A 179 -6.30 -10.91 -2.79
N LEU A 180 -5.37 -10.49 -1.94
CA LEU A 180 -5.11 -9.07 -1.69
C LEU A 180 -4.06 -8.60 -2.71
N ALA A 181 -4.37 -7.53 -3.43
CA ALA A 181 -3.57 -7.07 -4.55
C ALA A 181 -3.31 -5.56 -4.53
N TYR A 182 -2.15 -5.21 -5.06
CA TYR A 182 -1.82 -3.88 -5.57
C TYR A 182 -2.62 -3.66 -6.86
N GLY A 183 -3.86 -3.22 -6.70
CA GLY A 183 -4.84 -3.12 -7.78
C GLY A 183 -4.48 -2.05 -8.80
N ILE A 184 -4.70 -2.37 -10.07
CA ILE A 184 -4.62 -1.45 -11.21
C ILE A 184 -5.95 -1.47 -11.95
N SER A 185 -6.56 -0.31 -12.17
CA SER A 185 -7.83 -0.20 -12.88
C SER A 185 -7.72 -0.68 -14.33
N GLU A 186 -8.66 -1.52 -14.77
CA GLU A 186 -8.70 -2.02 -16.16
C GLU A 186 -9.42 -1.07 -17.13
N THR A 187 -10.29 -0.18 -16.65
CA THR A 187 -11.18 0.62 -17.51
C THR A 187 -10.46 1.80 -18.15
N LYS A 188 -9.67 2.54 -17.35
CA LYS A 188 -8.86 3.66 -17.83
C LYS A 188 -7.45 3.48 -17.29
N LYS A 189 -6.46 3.87 -18.10
CA LYS A 189 -5.07 3.88 -17.67
C LYS A 189 -4.93 4.81 -16.45
N SER A 190 -4.25 4.29 -15.42
CA SER A 190 -3.90 5.08 -14.23
C SER A 190 -2.83 6.13 -14.59
N ASP A 191 -2.95 7.31 -13.99
CA ASP A 191 -1.91 8.35 -14.07
C ASP A 191 -0.77 8.08 -13.05
N TYR A 192 -0.98 7.11 -12.16
CA TYR A 192 -0.10 6.76 -11.04
C TYR A 192 0.30 5.29 -11.10
N ASN A 193 1.47 4.96 -10.56
CA ASN A 193 1.97 3.59 -10.46
C ASN A 193 2.28 3.25 -9.00
N TRP A 194 2.09 1.98 -8.65
CA TRP A 194 2.64 1.45 -7.41
C TRP A 194 4.16 1.53 -7.43
N THR A 195 4.77 1.82 -6.29
CA THR A 195 6.22 1.73 -6.10
C THR A 195 6.65 0.26 -5.97
N ASN A 196 7.90 -0.04 -6.32
CA ASN A 196 8.50 -1.36 -6.14
C ASN A 196 7.74 -2.54 -6.80
N THR A 197 7.04 -2.29 -7.92
CA THR A 197 6.28 -3.34 -8.63
C THR A 197 7.15 -4.47 -9.18
N GLU A 198 8.41 -4.18 -9.50
CA GLU A 198 9.39 -5.18 -9.97
C GLU A 198 9.67 -6.29 -8.95
N ALA A 199 9.45 -6.04 -7.66
CA ALA A 199 9.62 -7.03 -6.60
C ALA A 199 8.38 -7.92 -6.41
N HIS A 200 7.28 -7.64 -7.10
CA HIS A 200 6.00 -8.33 -6.90
C HIS A 200 5.65 -9.24 -8.08
N THR A 201 5.04 -10.37 -7.78
CA THR A 201 4.49 -11.25 -8.83
C THR A 201 3.19 -10.67 -9.36
N SER A 202 3.06 -10.55 -10.68
CA SER A 202 1.80 -10.13 -11.29
C SER A 202 0.74 -11.22 -11.11
N ILE A 203 -0.53 -10.84 -11.06
CA ILE A 203 -1.63 -11.81 -11.02
C ILE A 203 -1.61 -12.70 -12.25
N LYS A 204 -1.24 -12.16 -13.42
CA LYS A 204 -1.08 -12.95 -14.65
C LYS A 204 -0.04 -14.06 -14.49
N ASP A 205 1.15 -13.73 -13.99
CA ASP A 205 2.24 -14.70 -13.87
C ASP A 205 1.95 -15.74 -12.80
N TRP A 206 1.38 -15.34 -11.67
CA TRP A 206 0.94 -16.26 -10.63
C TRP A 206 -0.14 -17.21 -11.14
N HIS A 207 -1.18 -16.69 -11.79
CA HIS A 207 -2.31 -17.51 -12.26
C HIS A 207 -1.88 -18.47 -13.37
N LEU A 208 -0.96 -18.05 -14.25
CA LEU A 208 -0.38 -18.93 -15.26
C LEU A 208 0.46 -20.04 -14.61
N LYS A 209 1.28 -19.69 -13.61
CA LYS A 209 2.11 -20.68 -12.91
C LYS A 209 1.28 -21.69 -12.12
N GLU A 210 0.23 -21.24 -11.44
CA GLU A 210 -0.56 -22.07 -10.52
C GLU A 210 -1.60 -22.93 -11.24
N PHE A 211 -2.21 -22.39 -12.30
CA PHE A 211 -3.37 -23.02 -12.96
C PHE A 211 -3.18 -23.27 -14.46
N ASP A 212 -1.99 -22.98 -15.01
CA ASP A 212 -1.70 -23.06 -16.46
C ASP A 212 -2.74 -22.32 -17.32
N LYS A 213 -3.26 -21.20 -16.79
CA LYS A 213 -4.35 -20.43 -17.39
C LYS A 213 -4.10 -18.93 -17.21
N THR A 214 -4.54 -18.11 -18.16
CA THR A 214 -4.56 -16.65 -17.97
C THR A 214 -5.77 -16.25 -17.13
N PRO A 215 -5.64 -15.29 -16.20
CA PRO A 215 -6.76 -14.82 -15.41
C PRO A 215 -7.75 -14.07 -16.31
N ASP A 216 -9.05 -14.24 -16.06
CA ASP A 216 -10.10 -13.55 -16.84
C ASP A 216 -10.03 -12.02 -16.73
N ARG A 217 -9.59 -11.51 -15.56
CA ARG A 217 -9.49 -10.09 -15.23
C ARG A 217 -8.35 -9.83 -14.26
N TYR A 218 -7.95 -8.58 -14.13
CA TYR A 218 -6.99 -8.05 -13.15
C TYR A 218 -5.56 -8.57 -13.28
N GLY A 219 -5.21 -9.19 -14.41
CA GLY A 219 -3.89 -9.78 -14.63
C GLY A 219 -2.71 -8.79 -14.53
N SER A 220 -2.96 -7.49 -14.76
CA SER A 220 -1.95 -6.43 -14.63
C SER A 220 -1.70 -5.97 -13.19
N SER A 221 -2.55 -6.36 -12.23
CA SER A 221 -2.34 -6.06 -10.81
C SER A 221 -1.26 -6.98 -10.22
N TYR A 222 -0.70 -6.61 -9.07
CA TYR A 222 0.33 -7.39 -8.39
C TYR A 222 -0.17 -7.98 -7.08
N ILE A 223 0.39 -9.13 -6.68
CA ILE A 223 -0.05 -9.86 -5.49
C ILE A 223 0.65 -9.32 -4.24
N LYS A 224 -0.14 -9.00 -3.21
CA LYS A 224 0.33 -8.82 -1.83
C LYS A 224 0.27 -10.15 -1.06
N GLY A 225 -0.88 -10.82 -1.13
CA GLY A 225 -1.16 -12.09 -0.45
C GLY A 225 -2.21 -12.92 -1.19
N VAL A 226 -2.08 -14.25 -1.10
CA VAL A 226 -3.04 -15.23 -1.62
C VAL A 226 -3.51 -16.09 -0.45
N TYR A 227 -4.82 -16.15 -0.26
CA TYR A 227 -5.46 -16.90 0.82
C TYR A 227 -6.28 -18.04 0.23
N ASP A 228 -5.92 -19.25 0.64
CA ASP A 228 -6.58 -20.48 0.22
C ASP A 228 -7.79 -20.76 1.09
N LEU A 229 -8.99 -20.51 0.57
CA LEU A 229 -10.22 -20.67 1.35
C LEU A 229 -10.61 -22.14 1.56
N ASP A 230 -9.96 -23.09 0.87
CA ASP A 230 -10.12 -24.52 1.13
C ASP A 230 -9.40 -24.94 2.43
N ILE A 231 -8.33 -24.23 2.81
CA ILE A 231 -7.60 -24.44 4.06
C ILE A 231 -8.24 -23.65 5.21
N GLY A 232 -8.71 -22.44 4.91
CA GLY A 232 -9.36 -21.54 5.85
C GLY A 232 -8.85 -20.11 5.76
N LEU A 233 -9.59 -19.19 6.36
CA LEU A 233 -9.24 -17.77 6.33
C LEU A 233 -8.31 -17.41 7.50
N ASN A 234 -7.02 -17.23 7.22
CA ASN A 234 -6.07 -16.74 8.22
C ASN A 234 -6.27 -15.22 8.43
N LYS A 235 -7.05 -14.88 9.46
CA LYS A 235 -7.46 -13.50 9.77
C LYS A 235 -6.28 -12.61 10.16
N ASP A 236 -5.34 -13.13 10.94
CA ASP A 236 -4.19 -12.36 11.41
C ASP A 236 -3.23 -12.02 10.25
N LEU A 237 -3.06 -12.96 9.30
CA LEU A 237 -2.28 -12.72 8.09
C LEU A 237 -2.97 -11.67 7.20
N ILE A 238 -4.30 -11.73 7.05
CA ILE A 238 -5.04 -10.73 6.28
C ILE A 238 -4.94 -9.36 6.94
N ALA A 239 -5.12 -9.27 8.26
CA ALA A 239 -4.99 -8.03 9.02
C ALA A 239 -3.64 -7.36 8.74
N THR A 240 -2.59 -8.17 8.79
CA THR A 240 -1.22 -7.75 8.50
C THR A 240 -1.04 -7.26 7.07
N ASP A 241 -1.38 -8.10 6.09
CA ASP A 241 -1.11 -7.77 4.69
C ASP A 241 -1.92 -6.54 4.29
N LEU A 242 -3.08 -6.35 4.91
CA LEU A 242 -3.93 -5.16 4.80
C LEU A 242 -3.25 -3.92 5.41
N ASP A 243 -2.69 -4.02 6.62
CA ASP A 243 -1.95 -2.92 7.24
C ASP A 243 -0.76 -2.48 6.40
N ASP A 244 0.01 -3.44 5.90
CA ASP A 244 1.17 -3.15 5.07
C ASP A 244 0.77 -2.46 3.77
N ILE A 245 -0.18 -3.02 3.01
CA ILE A 245 -0.55 -2.47 1.71
C ILE A 245 -1.22 -1.10 1.86
N ILE A 246 -1.94 -0.86 2.97
CA ILE A 246 -2.51 0.45 3.27
C ILE A 246 -1.41 1.43 3.62
N SER A 247 -0.44 1.06 4.47
CA SER A 247 0.71 1.91 4.78
C SER A 247 1.45 2.31 3.50
N GLU A 248 1.75 1.35 2.63
CA GLU A 248 2.37 1.59 1.32
C GLU A 248 1.52 2.52 0.44
N TYR A 249 0.20 2.35 0.44
CA TYR A 249 -0.73 3.20 -0.32
C TYR A 249 -0.86 4.61 0.26
N GLU A 250 -0.77 4.77 1.58
CA GLU A 250 -0.83 6.04 2.28
C GLU A 250 0.40 6.90 2.00
N GLU A 251 1.58 6.27 1.90
CA GLU A 251 2.84 6.92 1.52
C GLU A 251 2.85 7.42 0.06
N LEU A 252 1.97 6.91 -0.80
CA LEU A 252 1.85 7.43 -2.16
C LEU A 252 1.25 8.83 -2.15
N ASP A 253 2.05 9.76 -2.64
CA ASP A 253 1.62 11.10 -2.98
C ASP A 253 0.96 11.09 -4.36
N PHE A 254 -0.31 11.49 -4.40
CA PHE A 254 -1.07 11.62 -5.63
C PHE A 254 -1.29 13.07 -6.03
N GLU A 255 -0.70 14.02 -5.29
CA GLU A 255 -0.57 15.37 -5.80
C GLU A 255 0.19 15.29 -7.11
N LYS A 256 -0.50 15.68 -8.20
CA LYS A 256 0.24 16.09 -9.38
C LYS A 256 1.22 17.14 -8.89
N GLU A 257 2.49 17.02 -9.23
CA GLU A 257 3.32 18.21 -9.41
C GLU A 257 2.45 19.19 -10.18
N SER A 258 1.94 20.17 -9.46
CA SER A 258 1.11 21.19 -10.03
C SER A 258 2.09 22.00 -10.85
N ALA A 259 2.29 21.63 -12.11
CA ALA A 259 2.94 22.49 -13.07
C ALA A 259 2.29 23.86 -12.88
N ALA A 260 3.09 24.83 -12.44
CA ALA A 260 2.60 26.15 -12.10
C ALA A 260 1.75 26.66 -13.28
N ASN A 261 0.52 27.12 -13.01
CA ASN A 261 -0.24 27.73 -14.08
C ASN A 261 0.45 29.04 -14.46
N TYR A 262 0.43 29.37 -15.74
CA TYR A 262 0.94 30.65 -16.24
C TYR A 262 -0.24 31.56 -16.57
N TRP A 263 -0.26 32.73 -15.95
CA TRP A 263 -1.32 33.74 -16.11
C TRP A 263 -0.80 34.92 -16.91
N VAL A 264 -1.52 35.31 -17.96
CA VAL A 264 -1.18 36.51 -18.73
C VAL A 264 -2.06 37.67 -18.27
N PHE A 265 -1.45 38.78 -17.85
CA PHE A 265 -2.16 40.00 -17.51
C PHE A 265 -1.81 41.10 -18.50
N GLN A 266 -2.82 41.70 -19.09
CA GLN A 266 -2.65 42.83 -19.99
C GLN A 266 -2.45 44.13 -19.19
N GLY A 267 -1.45 44.92 -19.57
CA GLY A 267 -1.23 46.29 -19.08
C GLY A 267 -1.34 47.30 -20.22
N SER A 268 -2.07 48.39 -20.00
CA SER A 268 -2.07 49.57 -20.89
C SER A 268 -1.13 50.63 -20.34
N PRO A 269 -0.18 51.17 -21.15
CA PRO A 269 0.66 52.30 -20.76
C PRO A 269 -0.12 53.57 -20.40
N GLU A 270 -1.36 53.71 -20.87
CA GLU A 270 -2.25 54.84 -20.54
C GLU A 270 -2.72 54.81 -19.08
N VAL A 271 -2.65 53.64 -18.43
CA VAL A 271 -3.13 53.40 -17.07
C VAL A 271 -1.98 53.08 -16.11
N TYR A 272 -0.90 52.44 -16.60
CA TYR A 272 0.21 51.96 -15.79
C TYR A 272 1.58 52.33 -16.39
N ASN A 273 2.45 52.99 -15.62
CA ASN A 273 3.86 53.16 -15.97
C ASN A 273 4.66 51.88 -15.64
N MET A 274 4.50 50.88 -16.50
CA MET A 274 5.03 49.53 -16.28
C MET A 274 6.55 49.45 -16.46
N SER A 275 7.10 50.23 -17.38
CA SER A 275 8.53 50.24 -17.68
C SER A 275 9.35 50.65 -16.45
N GLU A 276 8.87 51.65 -15.70
CA GLU A 276 9.52 52.09 -14.46
C GLU A 276 9.22 51.15 -13.29
N ALA A 277 7.99 50.61 -13.22
CA ALA A 277 7.61 49.67 -12.17
C ALA A 277 8.41 48.35 -12.21
N LEU A 278 8.67 47.83 -13.41
CA LEU A 278 9.53 46.66 -13.63
C LEU A 278 10.99 46.97 -13.31
N LYS A 279 11.54 48.09 -13.79
CA LYS A 279 12.93 48.51 -13.52
C LYS A 279 13.20 48.72 -12.03
N SER A 280 12.23 49.26 -11.31
CA SER A 280 12.31 49.51 -9.86
C SER A 280 11.93 48.31 -8.99
N ASN A 281 11.52 47.19 -9.60
CA ASN A 281 11.00 46.01 -8.90
C ASN A 281 9.88 46.35 -7.89
N SER A 282 9.00 47.29 -8.25
CA SER A 282 7.97 47.83 -7.35
C SER A 282 6.60 47.16 -7.50
N ILE A 283 6.46 46.22 -8.42
CA ILE A 283 5.21 45.47 -8.64
C ILE A 283 5.03 44.45 -7.50
N LYS A 284 4.16 44.77 -6.55
CA LYS A 284 3.81 43.89 -5.41
C LYS A 284 2.41 43.30 -5.51
N THR A 285 1.52 43.96 -6.26
CA THR A 285 0.13 43.57 -6.44
C THR A 285 -0.31 43.87 -7.86
N TRP A 286 -1.28 43.10 -8.36
CA TRP A 286 -1.90 43.32 -9.66
C TRP A 286 -3.41 43.09 -9.58
N THR A 287 -4.17 43.84 -10.37
CA THR A 287 -5.63 43.70 -10.39
C THR A 287 -6.04 42.45 -11.17
N VAL A 288 -6.77 41.55 -10.50
CA VAL A 288 -7.34 40.35 -11.11
C VAL A 288 -8.84 40.57 -11.34
N SER A 289 -9.22 40.78 -12.60
CA SER A 289 -10.61 41.01 -13.03
C SER A 289 -11.37 39.72 -13.37
N SER A 290 -10.69 38.60 -13.61
CA SER A 290 -11.30 37.31 -13.95
C SER A 290 -10.52 36.13 -13.38
N HIS A 291 -11.18 34.97 -13.23
CA HIS A 291 -10.55 33.70 -12.83
C HIS A 291 -9.78 33.70 -11.49
N ARG A 292 -10.06 34.66 -10.59
CA ARG A 292 -9.39 34.80 -9.28
C ARG A 292 -9.38 33.49 -8.47
N ASN A 293 -10.46 32.72 -8.53
CA ASN A 293 -10.61 31.45 -7.83
C ASN A 293 -9.75 30.31 -8.39
N ARG A 294 -9.07 30.50 -9.52
CA ARG A 294 -8.18 29.51 -10.14
C ARG A 294 -6.69 29.82 -9.95
N ILE A 295 -6.35 31.04 -9.55
CA ILE A 295 -4.97 31.46 -9.27
C ILE A 295 -4.61 30.98 -7.87
N LYS A 296 -3.45 30.32 -7.74
CA LYS A 296 -2.94 29.81 -6.47
C LYS A 296 -1.49 30.20 -6.23
N SER A 297 -1.06 30.12 -4.97
CA SER A 297 0.34 30.30 -4.61
C SER A 297 1.21 29.30 -5.38
N GLY A 298 2.30 29.78 -5.98
CA GLY A 298 3.19 28.98 -6.84
C GLY A 298 2.95 29.15 -8.35
N ASP A 299 1.79 29.66 -8.77
CA ASP A 299 1.54 30.03 -10.16
C ASP A 299 2.47 31.17 -10.63
N LYS A 300 2.74 31.23 -11.93
CA LYS A 300 3.59 32.25 -12.56
C LYS A 300 2.74 33.23 -13.36
N PHE A 301 3.23 34.46 -13.52
CA PHE A 301 2.54 35.50 -14.29
C PHE A 301 3.44 36.05 -15.39
N ILE A 302 2.81 36.47 -16.48
CA ILE A 302 3.41 37.17 -17.61
C ILE A 302 2.62 38.47 -17.76
N LEU A 303 3.31 39.59 -17.81
CA LEU A 303 2.72 40.90 -18.06
C LEU A 303 2.84 41.20 -19.56
N TRP A 304 1.71 41.36 -20.24
CA TRP A 304 1.66 41.73 -21.65
C TRP A 304 1.29 43.21 -21.79
N LEU A 305 2.23 44.01 -22.27
CA LEU A 305 2.00 45.42 -22.57
C LEU A 305 1.43 45.60 -23.97
N THR A 306 0.43 46.48 -24.06
CA THR A 306 -0.17 46.92 -25.32
C THR A 306 0.38 48.27 -25.78
N GLY A 307 0.18 48.62 -27.05
CA GLY A 307 0.63 49.90 -27.62
C GLY A 307 1.96 49.81 -28.38
N LYS A 308 2.55 50.97 -28.70
CA LYS A 308 3.75 51.08 -29.57
C LYS A 308 5.00 50.43 -28.99
N GLU A 309 5.10 50.34 -27.67
CA GLU A 309 6.18 49.65 -26.94
C GLU A 309 5.70 48.28 -26.40
N GLY A 310 4.71 47.67 -27.05
CA GLY A 310 4.10 46.43 -26.60
C GLY A 310 5.07 45.24 -26.58
N GLY A 311 4.90 44.35 -25.58
CA GLY A 311 5.77 43.20 -25.36
C GLY A 311 5.35 42.35 -24.17
N CYS A 312 5.90 41.14 -24.05
CA CYS A 312 5.69 40.25 -22.91
C CYS A 312 6.88 40.31 -21.95
N PHE A 313 6.58 40.46 -20.66
CA PHE A 313 7.56 40.56 -19.57
C PHE A 313 7.24 39.49 -18.53
N ALA A 314 8.25 38.78 -18.04
CA ALA A 314 8.13 37.67 -17.09
C ALA A 314 9.22 37.73 -16.03
#